data_AF-H5T7P8-F1
#
_entry.id   AF-H5T7P8-F1
#
_cell.length_a   1.000
_cell.length_b   1.000
_cell.length_c   1.000
_cell.angle_alpha   90.00
_cell.angle_beta   90.00
_cell.angle_gamma   90.00
#
_symmetry.space_group_name_H-M   'P 1'
#
loop_
_entity.id
_entity.type
_entity.pdbx_description
1 polymer ?
#
loop_
_entity_poly.entity_id
_entity_poly.type
_entity_poly.pdbx_seq_one_letter_code
_entity_poly.pdbx_strand_id
1 'polypeptide(L)'
;MEYLTLDPVKILAELKRLQQNLFQFSWHNNAQVDVIAEEDQPNDVTAQETKLDDSTKIDYFNYNKPKGNRNLPRNYRTRIDPFEQVWDEVKLKLELQPETYAREIIEWLSNKYPGEFSKDHTRTLATKDSEMANTNQRLRRENG
;
A
#
# COMPACT_ATOMS: atom_id res chain seq x y z
N MET A 1 -0.87 -35.24 -26.47
CA MET A 1 -1.11 -33.81 -26.71
C MET A 1 -2.62 -33.55 -26.64
N GLU A 2 -3.20 -33.69 -25.45
CA GLU A 2 -4.67 -33.63 -25.24
C GLU A 2 -5.17 -32.22 -24.89
N TYR A 3 -4.28 -31.22 -24.87
CA TYR A 3 -4.61 -29.85 -24.49
C TYR A 3 -5.23 -29.02 -25.63
N LEU A 4 -5.09 -29.46 -26.90
CA LEU A 4 -5.64 -28.73 -28.06
C LEU A 4 -7.15 -28.92 -28.26
N THR A 5 -7.74 -29.95 -27.65
CA THR A 5 -9.17 -30.30 -27.81
C THR A 5 -10.05 -29.79 -26.67
N LEU A 6 -9.45 -29.21 -25.62
CA LEU A 6 -10.17 -28.74 -24.44
C LEU A 6 -10.56 -27.28 -24.61
N ASP A 7 -11.85 -26.98 -24.47
CA ASP A 7 -12.39 -25.62 -24.64
C ASP A 7 -11.88 -24.70 -23.50
N PRO A 8 -11.03 -23.70 -23.81
CA PRO A 8 -10.43 -22.84 -22.79
C PRO A 8 -11.48 -22.01 -22.03
N VAL A 9 -12.62 -21.70 -22.66
CA VAL A 9 -13.70 -20.96 -22.03
C VAL A 9 -14.39 -21.82 -20.97
N LYS A 10 -14.57 -23.11 -21.26
CA LYS A 10 -15.15 -24.08 -20.33
C LYS A 10 -14.25 -24.28 -19.11
N ILE A 11 -12.93 -24.39 -19.31
CA ILE A 11 -11.95 -24.51 -18.22
C ILE A 11 -12.00 -23.27 -17.32
N LEU A 12 -12.03 -22.07 -17.89
CA LEU A 12 -12.13 -20.83 -17.12
C LEU A 12 -13.43 -20.74 -16.32
N ALA A 13 -14.55 -21.17 -16.90
CA ALA A 13 -15.82 -21.23 -16.19
C ALA A 13 -15.78 -22.22 -15.02
N GLU A 14 -15.13 -23.38 -15.22
CA GLU A 14 -14.96 -24.41 -14.21
C GLU A 14 -14.03 -23.96 -13.06
N LEU A 15 -12.90 -23.32 -13.39
CA LEU A 15 -12.00 -22.70 -12.42
C LEU A 15 -12.73 -21.65 -11.57
N LYS A 16 -13.51 -20.79 -12.21
CA LYS A 16 -14.29 -19.75 -11.52
C LYS A 16 -15.34 -20.36 -10.59
N ARG A 17 -15.99 -21.44 -11.00
CA ARG A 17 -16.95 -22.18 -10.16
C ARG A 17 -16.27 -22.77 -8.92
N LEU A 18 -15.11 -23.40 -9.10
CA LEU A 18 -14.34 -23.98 -7.99
C LEU A 18 -13.85 -22.91 -7.02
N GLN A 19 -13.37 -21.77 -7.52
CA GLN A 19 -12.99 -20.63 -6.69
C GLN A 19 -14.17 -20.09 -5.88
N GLN A 20 -15.35 -19.96 -6.50
CA GLN A 20 -16.57 -19.52 -5.81
C GLN A 20 -16.99 -20.49 -4.71
N ASN A 21 -16.92 -21.81 -4.98
CA ASN A 21 -17.21 -22.83 -3.96
C ASN A 21 -16.22 -22.79 -2.80
N LEU A 22 -14.92 -22.65 -3.08
CA LEU A 22 -13.90 -22.56 -2.04
C LEU A 22 -14.10 -21.30 -1.18
N PHE A 23 -14.37 -20.16 -1.83
CA PHE A 23 -14.65 -18.91 -1.13
C PHE A 23 -15.92 -19.04 -0.26
N GLN A 24 -16.99 -19.63 -0.79
CA GLN A 24 -18.20 -19.91 -0.03
C GLN A 24 -17.90 -20.81 1.18
N PHE A 25 -17.16 -21.91 1.00
CA PHE A 25 -16.80 -22.80 2.11
C PHE A 25 -15.97 -22.09 3.19
N SER A 26 -14.95 -21.31 2.80
CA SER A 26 -14.14 -20.53 3.75
C SER A 26 -14.96 -19.49 4.52
N TRP A 27 -16.00 -18.93 3.90
CA TRP A 27 -16.86 -17.93 4.52
C TRP A 27 -17.82 -18.52 5.56
N HIS A 28 -18.26 -19.76 5.36
CA HIS A 28 -19.15 -20.47 6.30
C HIS A 28 -18.37 -21.15 7.45
N ASN A 29 -17.06 -21.40 7.30
CA ASN A 29 -16.21 -22.05 8.30
C ASN A 29 -15.22 -21.09 8.99
N ASN A 30 -15.57 -19.81 9.17
CA ASN A 30 -14.66 -18.82 9.76
C ASN A 30 -14.13 -19.27 11.14
N ALA A 31 -12.85 -19.68 11.14
CA ALA A 31 -11.99 -20.05 12.26
C ALA A 31 -12.19 -21.46 12.86
N GLN A 32 -11.71 -22.48 12.15
CA GLN A 32 -10.64 -23.35 12.70
C GLN A 32 -10.09 -24.24 11.58
N VAL A 33 -8.91 -23.88 11.08
CA VAL A 33 -7.95 -24.87 10.59
C VAL A 33 -6.63 -24.52 11.27
N ASP A 34 -6.53 -24.90 12.53
CA ASP A 34 -5.26 -25.49 12.92
C ASP A 34 -5.14 -26.77 12.08
N VAL A 35 -3.97 -26.98 11.49
CA VAL A 35 -3.24 -28.25 11.55
C VAL A 35 -2.20 -28.28 10.43
N ILE A 36 -0.95 -28.24 10.87
CA ILE A 36 0.19 -28.86 10.23
C ILE A 36 -0.07 -30.38 10.18
N ALA A 37 0.11 -30.96 9.00
CA ALA A 37 0.35 -32.39 8.73
C ALA A 37 -0.83 -33.39 8.91
N GLU A 38 -1.01 -34.15 7.83
CA GLU A 38 -1.33 -35.58 7.66
C GLU A 38 -2.27 -36.36 8.61
N GLU A 39 -3.04 -37.23 7.94
CA GLU A 39 -3.70 -38.47 8.37
C GLU A 39 -5.12 -38.47 8.97
N ASP A 40 -6.01 -39.09 8.18
CA ASP A 40 -7.02 -40.10 8.54
C ASP A 40 -8.05 -39.86 9.68
N GLN A 41 -9.31 -40.01 9.26
CA GLN A 41 -10.54 -40.41 9.99
C GLN A 41 -11.66 -39.36 10.17
N PRO A 42 -12.94 -39.78 10.01
CA PRO A 42 -14.09 -38.89 10.01
C PRO A 42 -14.58 -38.64 11.45
N ASN A 43 -14.53 -37.38 11.89
CA ASN A 43 -15.12 -36.99 13.17
C ASN A 43 -16.42 -36.21 12.94
N ASP A 44 -17.51 -36.81 13.43
CA ASP A 44 -18.85 -36.22 13.56
C ASP A 44 -18.78 -34.89 14.35
N VAL A 45 -18.85 -33.76 13.64
CA VAL A 45 -19.02 -32.45 14.26
C VAL A 45 -20.50 -32.10 14.31
N THR A 46 -21.07 -32.24 15.50
CA THR A 46 -22.41 -31.79 15.85
C THR A 46 -22.48 -30.27 15.65
N ALA A 47 -23.22 -29.83 14.63
CA ALA A 47 -23.44 -28.43 14.33
C ALA A 47 -24.25 -27.76 15.45
N GLN A 48 -23.57 -27.08 16.36
CA GLN A 48 -24.24 -26.15 17.28
C GLN A 48 -24.52 -24.86 16.50
N GLU A 49 -25.79 -24.63 16.20
CA GLU A 49 -26.29 -23.42 15.55
C GLU A 49 -26.05 -22.20 16.47
N THR A 50 -24.92 -21.53 16.29
CA THR A 50 -24.70 -20.21 16.86
C THR A 50 -25.54 -19.22 16.06
N LYS A 51 -26.62 -18.72 16.69
CA LYS A 51 -27.41 -17.62 16.14
C LYS A 51 -26.51 -16.40 16.05
N LEU A 52 -26.07 -16.10 14.83
CA LEU A 52 -25.27 -14.92 14.52
C LEU A 52 -26.16 -13.69 14.67
N ASP A 53 -25.79 -12.81 15.60
CA ASP A 53 -26.39 -11.48 15.71
C ASP A 53 -26.14 -10.71 14.40
N ASP A 54 -27.16 -9.97 13.93
CA ASP A 54 -27.22 -9.21 12.66
C ASP A 54 -26.05 -8.21 12.43
N SER A 55 -25.16 -8.04 13.42
CA SER A 55 -24.00 -7.16 13.40
C SER A 55 -22.79 -7.69 12.62
N THR A 56 -22.82 -8.94 12.14
CA THR A 56 -21.66 -9.61 11.51
C THR A 56 -21.66 -9.58 9.97
N LYS A 57 -22.40 -8.66 9.34
CA LYS A 57 -22.23 -8.35 7.91
C LYS A 57 -21.00 -7.45 7.73
N ILE A 58 -19.85 -8.05 7.41
CA ILE A 58 -18.66 -7.28 7.02
C ILE A 58 -18.81 -6.89 5.55
N ASP A 59 -19.27 -5.66 5.32
CA ASP A 59 -19.49 -5.09 3.99
C ASP A 59 -18.17 -4.69 3.31
N TYR A 60 -17.55 -5.60 2.55
CA TYR A 60 -16.31 -5.29 1.82
C TYR A 60 -16.52 -4.45 0.54
N PHE A 61 -17.77 -4.31 0.05
CA PHE A 61 -18.07 -3.69 -1.26
C PHE A 61 -19.20 -2.66 -1.26
N ASN A 62 -19.40 -1.93 -0.15
CA ASN A 62 -20.41 -0.87 -0.11
C ASN A 62 -19.93 0.47 -0.71
N TYR A 63 -19.82 0.52 -2.04
CA TYR A 63 -19.61 1.78 -2.78
C TYR A 63 -20.79 2.76 -2.65
N ASN A 64 -21.96 2.26 -2.26
CA ASN A 64 -23.19 3.04 -2.07
C ASN A 64 -23.41 3.53 -0.63
N LYS A 65 -22.42 3.41 0.27
CA LYS A 65 -22.56 3.92 1.63
C LYS A 65 -22.74 5.45 1.57
N PRO A 66 -23.84 6.02 2.11
CA PRO A 66 -24.02 7.46 2.12
C PRO A 66 -22.83 8.10 2.84
N LYS A 67 -22.27 9.16 2.26
CA LYS A 67 -21.13 9.92 2.79
C LYS A 67 -21.47 10.69 4.09
N GLY A 68 -22.38 10.19 4.92
CA GLY A 68 -22.98 10.90 6.06
C GLY A 68 -21.98 11.41 7.08
N ASN A 69 -20.85 10.70 7.27
CA ASN A 69 -19.76 11.14 8.17
C ASN A 69 -18.47 11.54 7.44
N ARG A 70 -18.47 11.65 6.10
CA ARG A 70 -17.32 12.20 5.34
C ARG A 70 -17.36 13.73 5.22
N ASN A 71 -18.47 14.36 5.66
CA ASN A 71 -18.66 15.81 5.66
C ASN A 71 -18.19 16.51 6.93
N LEU A 72 -17.67 15.77 7.93
CA LEU A 72 -16.99 16.43 9.04
C LEU A 72 -15.68 17.05 8.51
N PRO A 73 -15.40 18.33 8.81
CA PRO A 73 -14.12 18.91 8.47
C PRO A 73 -13.03 18.07 9.14
N ARG A 74 -12.13 17.52 8.32
CA ARG A 74 -11.02 16.73 8.84
C ARG A 74 -10.12 17.66 9.64
N ASN A 75 -9.95 17.39 10.94
CA ASN A 75 -9.06 18.14 11.81
C ASN A 75 -7.60 17.65 11.71
N TYR A 76 -7.16 17.14 10.56
CA TYR A 76 -5.73 16.95 10.38
C TYR A 76 -5.09 18.33 10.20
N ARG A 77 -4.07 18.62 10.97
CA ARG A 77 -3.21 19.77 10.73
C ARG A 77 -2.09 19.27 9.81
N THR A 78 -1.98 19.86 8.62
CA THR A 78 -0.80 19.64 7.79
C THR A 78 0.42 20.08 8.60
N ARG A 79 1.34 19.14 8.85
CA ARG A 79 2.61 19.49 9.51
C ARG A 79 3.40 20.39 8.57
N ILE A 80 3.98 21.44 9.12
CA ILE A 80 4.92 22.31 8.42
C ILE A 80 6.09 21.44 7.99
N ASP A 81 6.58 21.65 6.77
CA ASP A 81 7.68 20.87 6.23
C ASP A 81 8.97 21.15 7.04
N PRO A 82 9.62 20.13 7.62
CA PRO A 82 10.86 20.31 8.39
C PRO A 82 11.98 20.97 7.57
N PHE A 83 11.93 20.87 6.24
CA PHE A 83 12.97 21.39 5.36
C PHE A 83 12.74 22.81 4.87
N GLU A 84 11.60 23.44 5.19
CA GLU A 84 11.22 24.73 4.60
C GLU A 84 12.27 25.82 4.84
N GLN A 85 12.87 25.87 6.04
CA GLN A 85 13.90 26.86 6.40
C GLN A 85 15.28 26.56 5.80
N VAL A 86 15.59 25.29 5.53
CA VAL A 86 16.92 24.84 5.05
C VAL A 86 16.94 24.56 3.55
N TRP A 87 15.78 24.62 2.88
CA TRP A 87 15.62 24.23 1.49
C TRP A 87 16.46 25.08 0.54
N ASP A 88 16.60 26.38 0.80
CA ASP A 88 17.42 27.28 -0.01
C ASP A 88 18.90 26.85 -0.02
N GLU A 89 19.40 26.37 1.12
CA GLU A 89 20.79 25.90 1.23
C GLU A 89 20.99 24.57 0.52
N VAL A 90 20.02 23.66 0.65
CA VAL A 90 20.00 22.37 -0.04
C VAL A 90 19.97 22.58 -1.54
N LYS A 91 19.15 23.51 -2.03
CA LYS A 91 19.07 23.87 -3.44
C LYS A 91 20.40 24.40 -3.97
N LEU A 92 21.04 25.32 -3.24
CA LEU A 92 22.36 25.83 -3.60
C LEU A 92 23.41 24.70 -3.67
N LYS A 93 23.36 23.76 -2.72
CA LYS A 93 24.26 22.60 -2.68
C LYS A 93 24.07 21.69 -3.90
N LEU A 94 22.82 21.43 -4.27
CA LEU A 94 22.45 20.65 -5.46
C LEU A 94 22.81 21.35 -6.78
N GLU A 95 22.72 22.68 -6.84
CA GLU A 95 23.14 23.45 -8.01
C GLU A 95 24.66 23.39 -8.22
N LEU A 96 25.43 23.45 -7.13
CA LEU A 96 26.89 23.32 -7.18
C LEU A 96 27.33 21.88 -7.49
N GLN A 97 26.63 20.90 -6.93
CA GLN A 97 26.98 19.48 -7.04
C GLN A 97 25.71 18.65 -7.33
N PRO A 98 25.33 18.51 -8.61
CA PRO A 98 24.10 17.80 -8.98
C PRO A 98 24.17 16.28 -8.73
N GLU A 99 25.38 15.72 -8.58
CA GLU A 99 25.62 14.30 -8.32
C GLU A 99 25.54 13.94 -6.82
N THR A 100 25.23 14.88 -5.94
CA THR A 100 25.15 14.65 -4.50
C THR A 100 23.91 13.83 -4.15
N TYR A 101 24.09 12.79 -3.34
CA TYR A 101 22.99 11.92 -2.92
C TYR A 101 22.21 12.53 -1.74
N ALA A 102 20.90 12.28 -1.67
CA ALA A 102 20.05 12.71 -0.56
C ALA A 102 20.60 12.33 0.83
N ARG A 103 21.26 11.18 0.95
CA ARG A 103 21.91 10.75 2.20
C ARG A 103 23.04 11.70 2.62
N GLU A 104 23.85 12.16 1.68
CA GLU A 104 24.98 13.07 1.93
C GLU A 104 24.47 14.45 2.35
N ILE A 105 23.37 14.92 1.74
CA ILE A 105 22.72 16.18 2.13
C ILE A 105 22.19 16.09 3.56
N ILE A 106 21.57 14.97 3.95
CA ILE A 106 21.08 14.79 5.32
C ILE A 106 22.22 14.69 6.32
N GLU A 107 23.32 14.03 5.97
CA GLU A 107 24.52 13.98 6.81
C GLU A 107 25.14 15.38 6.98
N TRP A 108 25.21 16.16 5.90
CA TRP A 108 25.63 17.55 5.93
C TRP A 108 24.71 18.43 6.78
N LEU A 109 23.39 18.29 6.63
CA LEU A 109 22.39 19.00 7.45
C LEU A 109 22.47 18.58 8.92
N SER A 110 22.67 17.30 9.22
CA SER A 110 22.83 16.80 10.59
C SER A 110 24.10 17.34 11.25
N ASN A 111 25.17 17.59 10.48
CA ASN A 111 26.39 18.22 10.98
C ASN A 111 26.20 19.72 11.24
N LYS A 112 25.41 20.41 10.42
CA LYS A 112 25.14 21.85 10.54
C LYS A 112 24.10 22.18 11.61
N TYR A 113 23.07 21.34 11.74
CA TYR A 113 21.94 21.47 12.65
C TYR A 113 21.78 20.18 13.48
N PRO A 114 22.57 20.01 14.54
CA PRO A 114 22.54 18.80 15.35
C PRO A 114 21.17 18.64 16.03
N GLY A 115 20.52 17.49 15.82
CA GLY A 115 19.26 17.12 16.48
C GLY A 115 17.98 17.45 15.72
N GLU A 116 18.04 18.20 14.61
CA GLU A 116 16.86 18.54 13.81
C GLU A 116 16.58 17.54 12.68
N PHE A 117 17.63 16.94 12.10
CA PHE A 117 17.51 16.06 10.95
C PHE A 117 18.03 14.64 11.26
N SER A 118 17.17 13.65 11.04
CA SER A 118 17.50 12.21 11.13
C SER A 118 17.53 11.57 9.74
N LYS A 119 18.15 10.39 9.64
CA LYS A 119 18.13 9.53 8.44
C LYS A 119 16.71 9.19 7.98
N ASP A 120 15.72 9.25 8.87
CA ASP A 120 14.32 8.96 8.55
C ASP A 120 13.74 9.91 7.49
N HIS A 121 14.36 11.08 7.31
CA HIS A 121 13.94 12.05 6.31
C HIS A 121 14.53 11.83 4.90
N THR A 122 15.32 10.76 4.69
CA THR A 122 15.98 10.48 3.40
C THR A 122 15.00 10.30 2.26
N ARG A 123 13.85 9.65 2.51
CA ARG A 123 12.82 9.47 1.48
C ARG A 123 12.16 10.78 1.08
N THR A 124 11.91 11.66 2.05
CA THR A 124 11.31 12.98 1.82
C THR A 124 12.22 13.83 0.95
N LEU A 125 13.52 13.83 1.24
CA LEU A 125 14.50 14.58 0.47
C LEU A 125 14.69 14.03 -0.96
N ALA A 126 14.89 12.71 -1.09
CA ALA A 126 15.11 12.08 -2.39
C ALA A 126 13.93 12.28 -3.37
N THR A 127 12.71 12.35 -2.84
CA THR A 127 11.51 12.64 -3.65
C THR A 127 11.61 14.04 -4.26
N LYS A 128 11.98 15.05 -3.46
CA LYS A 128 12.16 16.43 -3.94
C LYS A 128 13.31 16.57 -4.92
N ASP A 129 14.42 15.88 -4.69
CA ASP A 129 15.58 15.87 -5.61
C ASP A 129 15.17 15.36 -7.00
N SER A 130 14.38 14.29 -7.05
CA SER A 130 13.89 13.72 -8.31
C SER A 130 12.93 14.66 -9.06
N GLU A 131 12.07 15.38 -8.32
CA GLU A 131 11.15 16.38 -8.86
C GLU A 131 11.92 17.55 -9.50
N MET A 132 12.97 18.02 -8.82
CA MET A 132 13.85 19.07 -9.33
C MET A 132 14.65 18.60 -10.55
N ALA A 133 15.18 17.38 -10.54
CA ALA A 133 15.89 16.82 -11.69
C ALA A 133 15.00 16.74 -12.93
N ASN A 134 13.76 16.26 -12.77
CA ASN A 134 12.78 16.22 -13.86
C ASN A 134 12.41 17.61 -14.38
N THR A 135 12.24 18.58 -13.49
CA THR A 135 11.90 19.97 -13.85
C THR A 135 13.04 20.63 -14.63
N ASN A 136 14.29 20.45 -14.17
CA ASN A 136 15.48 20.97 -14.86
C ASN A 136 15.69 20.33 -16.24
N GLN A 137 15.43 19.03 -16.37
CA GLN A 137 15.45 18.34 -17.67
C GLN A 137 14.41 18.91 -18.64
N ARG A 138 13.21 19.24 -18.14
CA ARG A 138 12.14 19.83 -18.94
C ARG A 138 12.49 21.24 -19.42
N LEU A 139 12.98 22.10 -18.53
CA LEU A 139 13.38 23.46 -18.88
C LEU A 139 14.54 23.50 -19.90
N ARG A 140 15.46 22.54 -19.84
CA ARG A 140 16.55 22.42 -20.84
C ARG A 140 16.05 21.98 -22.22
N ARG A 141 14.94 21.23 -22.30
CA ARG A 141 14.32 20.82 -23.57
C ARG A 141 13.47 21.92 -24.21
N GLU A 142 12.89 22.80 -23.40
CA GLU A 142 12.04 23.90 -23.88
C GLU A 142 12.85 25.14 -24.31
N ASN A 143 14.08 25.30 -23.82
CA ASN A 143 14.99 26.41 -24.14
C ASN A 143 16.12 26.05 -25.13
N GLY A 144 16.08 24.87 -25.76
CA GLY A 144 17.03 24.43 -26.79
C GLY A 144 16.31 24.15 -28.10
#